data_AF-A0A329UVY8-F1
#
_entry.id   AF-A0A329UVY8-F1
#
_cell.length_a   1.000
_cell.length_b   1.000
_cell.length_c   1.000
_cell.angle_alpha   90.00
_cell.angle_beta   90.00
_cell.angle_gamma   90.00
#
_symmetry.space_group_name_H-M   'P 1'
#
loop_
_entity.id
_entity.type
_entity.pdbx_description
1 polymer ?
#
loop_
_entity_poly.entity_id
_entity_poly.type
_entity_poly.pdbx_seq_one_letter_code
_entity_poly.pdbx_strand_id
1 'polypeptide(L)'
;MTERYCEGERFTGLSFAGEAFESCDFADCVFVDCSFSKCELDHTTLNECRFVRCEITGLRSVSSSVQSLDFEDCRLQEIEWASLLSNGAFPDPIHTLKDCSLKYNTFTEMNFNRFDFSNGNEIVGSMFAKCEMQLASFKGTELHETEFYQCDLRKADFRDATGYKVDILGSRMKDARFSLPEAVNLLADLKIKLS
;
A
#
# COMPACT_ATOMS: atom_id res chain seq x y z
N MET A 1 -18.51 -17.46 6.63
CA MET A 1 -17.70 -18.63 6.22
C MET A 1 -17.41 -19.47 7.48
N THR A 2 -17.65 -20.78 7.50
CA THR A 2 -17.49 -21.64 8.72
C THR A 2 -16.13 -22.35 8.80
N GLU A 3 -15.26 -22.18 7.82
CA GLU A 3 -13.93 -22.77 7.81
C GLU A 3 -12.93 -21.83 8.48
N ARG A 4 -12.20 -22.39 9.46
CA ARG A 4 -11.23 -21.66 10.30
C ARG A 4 -9.83 -21.64 9.70
N TYR A 5 -9.56 -22.49 8.70
CA TYR A 5 -8.29 -22.58 8.01
C TYR A 5 -8.51 -22.99 6.55
N CYS A 6 -7.93 -22.25 5.62
CA CYS A 6 -7.96 -22.48 4.19
C CYS A 6 -6.53 -22.38 3.65
N GLU A 7 -6.08 -23.37 2.88
CA GLU A 7 -4.72 -23.41 2.31
C GLU A 7 -4.78 -23.74 0.82
N GLY A 8 -4.09 -22.95 -0.03
CA GLY A 8 -4.02 -23.22 -1.47
C GLY A 8 -5.35 -23.10 -2.22
N GLU A 9 -6.38 -22.60 -1.55
CA GLU A 9 -7.74 -22.54 -2.09
C GLU A 9 -7.93 -21.35 -3.03
N ARG A 10 -8.88 -21.51 -3.96
CA ARG A 10 -9.24 -20.45 -4.91
C ARG A 10 -10.68 -20.00 -4.72
N PHE A 11 -10.85 -18.73 -4.38
CA PHE A 11 -12.13 -18.06 -4.26
C PHE A 11 -12.39 -17.19 -5.49
N THR A 12 -13.58 -17.24 -6.08
CA THR A 12 -13.89 -16.47 -7.30
C THR A 12 -15.28 -15.86 -7.25
N GLY A 13 -15.39 -14.57 -7.58
CA GLY A 13 -16.68 -13.88 -7.73
C GLY A 13 -17.44 -13.65 -6.42
N LEU A 14 -16.75 -13.67 -5.28
CA LEU A 14 -17.38 -13.50 -3.96
C LEU A 14 -17.49 -12.02 -3.61
N SER A 15 -18.59 -11.64 -2.97
CA SER A 15 -18.83 -10.25 -2.54
C SER A 15 -19.22 -10.23 -1.08
N PHE A 16 -18.42 -9.55 -0.26
CA PHE A 16 -18.60 -9.41 1.18
C PHE A 16 -18.80 -7.94 1.54
N ALA A 17 -19.81 -7.65 2.36
CA ALA A 17 -20.15 -6.28 2.75
C ALA A 17 -20.49 -6.19 4.25
N GLY A 18 -19.64 -5.51 5.01
CA GLY A 18 -19.79 -5.35 6.46
C GLY A 18 -19.63 -6.64 7.26
N GLU A 19 -19.04 -7.68 6.66
CA GLU A 19 -18.84 -8.97 7.32
C GLU A 19 -17.58 -8.95 8.19
N ALA A 20 -17.64 -9.70 9.29
CA ALA A 20 -16.48 -9.98 10.14
C ALA A 20 -15.96 -11.39 9.81
N PHE A 21 -14.66 -11.49 9.53
CA PHE A 21 -13.92 -12.74 9.40
C PHE A 21 -13.24 -13.00 10.74
N GLU A 22 -13.91 -13.80 11.57
CA GLU A 22 -13.46 -14.12 12.93
C GLU A 22 -12.67 -15.43 12.96
N SER A 23 -11.42 -15.38 13.43
CA SER A 23 -10.57 -16.57 13.61
C SER A 23 -10.44 -17.42 12.34
N CYS A 24 -10.24 -16.74 11.20
CA CYS A 24 -9.98 -17.39 9.91
C CYS A 24 -8.48 -17.31 9.58
N ASP A 25 -7.91 -18.40 9.10
CA ASP A 25 -6.54 -18.43 8.62
C ASP A 25 -6.52 -18.79 7.13
N PHE A 26 -6.00 -17.89 6.29
CA PHE A 26 -5.80 -18.15 4.87
C PHE A 26 -4.30 -18.18 4.57
N ALA A 27 -3.83 -19.30 4.01
CA ALA A 27 -2.46 -19.47 3.56
C ALA A 27 -2.46 -19.83 2.07
N ASP A 28 -1.59 -19.24 1.26
CA ASP A 28 -1.43 -19.58 -0.17
C ASP A 28 -2.73 -19.51 -1.00
N CYS A 29 -3.72 -18.77 -0.51
CA CYS A 29 -5.04 -18.69 -1.14
C CYS A 29 -5.05 -17.64 -2.26
N VAL A 30 -5.91 -17.85 -3.25
CA VAL A 30 -6.10 -16.92 -4.37
C VAL A 30 -7.53 -16.42 -4.43
N PHE A 31 -7.73 -15.11 -4.30
CA PHE A 31 -9.01 -14.44 -4.46
C PHE A 31 -9.05 -13.77 -5.83
N VAL A 32 -10.07 -14.08 -6.63
CA VAL A 32 -10.20 -13.53 -7.98
C VAL A 32 -11.58 -12.95 -8.24
N ASP A 33 -11.63 -11.74 -8.77
CA ASP A 33 -12.91 -11.05 -9.05
C ASP A 33 -13.77 -10.95 -7.77
N CYS A 34 -13.15 -10.77 -6.60
CA CYS A 34 -13.84 -10.68 -5.31
C CYS A 34 -13.92 -9.24 -4.79
N SER A 35 -14.93 -8.94 -3.98
CA SER A 35 -15.08 -7.63 -3.31
C SER A 35 -15.22 -7.75 -1.80
N PHE A 36 -14.55 -6.84 -1.08
CA PHE A 36 -14.54 -6.74 0.36
C PHE A 36 -14.82 -5.28 0.75
N SER A 37 -16.08 -4.99 1.07
CA SER A 37 -16.51 -3.64 1.43
C SER A 37 -16.75 -3.54 2.93
N LYS A 38 -16.01 -2.68 3.62
CA LYS A 38 -16.13 -2.39 5.05
C LYS A 38 -16.10 -3.64 5.93
N CYS A 39 -15.38 -4.67 5.48
CA CYS A 39 -15.21 -5.91 6.21
C CYS A 39 -14.20 -5.74 7.34
N GLU A 40 -14.24 -6.65 8.31
CA GLU A 40 -13.37 -6.67 9.46
C GLU A 40 -12.66 -8.02 9.57
N LEU A 41 -11.33 -7.99 9.75
CA LEU A 41 -10.54 -9.15 10.12
C LEU A 41 -10.41 -9.15 11.64
N ASP A 42 -10.90 -10.17 12.33
CA ASP A 42 -10.79 -10.30 13.78
C ASP A 42 -10.08 -11.62 14.13
N HIS A 43 -8.87 -11.52 14.71
CA HIS A 43 -7.99 -12.66 14.95
C HIS A 43 -7.76 -13.54 13.71
N THR A 44 -7.67 -12.90 12.53
CA THR A 44 -7.56 -13.56 11.24
C THR A 44 -6.14 -13.42 10.66
N THR A 45 -5.66 -14.46 9.99
CA THR A 45 -4.36 -14.44 9.30
C THR A 45 -4.55 -14.49 7.80
N LEU A 46 -3.85 -13.62 7.07
CA LEU A 46 -3.68 -13.72 5.61
C LEU A 46 -2.18 -13.84 5.33
N ASN A 47 -1.72 -15.04 4.96
CA ASN A 47 -0.31 -15.29 4.63
C ASN A 47 -0.16 -15.75 3.18
N GLU A 48 0.77 -15.14 2.43
CA GLU A 48 1.13 -15.55 1.07
C GLU A 48 -0.10 -15.65 0.13
N CYS A 49 -1.11 -14.82 0.39
CA CYS A 49 -2.34 -14.80 -0.38
C CYS A 49 -2.23 -13.83 -1.56
N ARG A 50 -2.88 -14.19 -2.67
CA ARG A 50 -2.93 -13.36 -3.88
C ARG A 50 -4.34 -12.88 -4.19
N PHE A 51 -4.47 -11.60 -4.50
CA PHE A 51 -5.70 -10.97 -4.94
C PHE A 51 -5.55 -10.53 -6.40
N VAL A 52 -6.49 -10.94 -7.26
CA VAL A 52 -6.49 -10.60 -8.69
C VAL A 52 -7.84 -10.02 -9.08
N ARG A 53 -7.86 -8.79 -9.61
CA ARG A 53 -9.10 -8.08 -9.98
C ARG A 53 -10.08 -7.92 -8.83
N CYS A 54 -9.54 -7.72 -7.62
CA CYS A 54 -10.35 -7.56 -6.42
C CYS A 54 -10.56 -6.09 -6.06
N GLU A 55 -11.67 -5.80 -5.38
CA GLU A 55 -11.95 -4.50 -4.79
C GLU A 55 -12.01 -4.61 -3.27
N ILE A 56 -11.14 -3.89 -2.57
CA ILE A 56 -11.07 -3.87 -1.11
C ILE A 56 -11.22 -2.42 -0.66
N THR A 57 -12.29 -2.13 0.07
CA THR A 57 -12.61 -0.78 0.51
C THR A 57 -12.89 -0.77 2.01
N GLY A 58 -12.15 0.04 2.78
CA GLY A 58 -12.40 0.24 4.20
C GLY A 58 -12.21 -1.02 5.05
N LEU A 59 -11.27 -1.90 4.67
CA LEU A 59 -10.93 -3.10 5.42
C LEU A 59 -10.33 -2.70 6.78
N ARG A 60 -10.86 -3.27 7.86
CA ARG A 60 -10.35 -3.08 9.21
C ARG A 60 -9.76 -4.38 9.75
N SER A 61 -8.86 -4.25 10.72
CA SER A 61 -8.25 -5.37 11.41
C SER A 61 -8.23 -5.14 12.92
N VAL A 62 -8.57 -6.19 13.65
CA VAL A 62 -8.42 -6.31 15.10
C VAL A 62 -7.64 -7.59 15.36
N SER A 63 -6.49 -7.46 16.05
CA SER A 63 -5.65 -8.60 16.44
C SER A 63 -5.33 -9.58 15.29
N SER A 64 -5.31 -9.09 14.05
CA SER A 64 -5.09 -9.89 12.84
C SER A 64 -3.69 -9.62 12.28
N SER A 65 -3.22 -10.51 11.42
CA SER A 65 -1.91 -10.39 10.80
C SER A 65 -1.99 -10.67 9.31
N VAL A 66 -1.46 -9.76 8.51
CA VAL A 66 -1.28 -9.99 7.08
C VAL A 66 0.20 -10.02 6.72
N GLN A 67 0.56 -10.91 5.81
CA GLN A 67 1.94 -11.15 5.42
C GLN A 67 2.01 -11.51 3.94
N SER A 68 2.98 -10.90 3.26
CA SER A 68 3.40 -11.29 1.91
C SER A 68 2.24 -11.35 0.91
N LEU A 69 1.35 -10.35 0.94
CA LEU A 69 0.22 -10.29 0.04
C LEU A 69 0.64 -9.78 -1.35
N ASP A 70 0.14 -10.45 -2.38
CA ASP A 70 0.32 -10.04 -3.78
C ASP A 70 -1.01 -9.49 -4.33
N PHE A 71 -0.95 -8.31 -4.95
CA PHE A 71 -2.12 -7.70 -5.60
C PHE A 71 -1.85 -7.46 -7.09
N GLU A 72 -2.79 -7.88 -7.93
CA GLU A 72 -2.77 -7.65 -9.38
C GLU A 72 -4.12 -7.13 -9.86
N ASP A 73 -4.13 -5.98 -10.55
CA ASP A 73 -5.34 -5.36 -11.11
C ASP A 73 -6.41 -5.07 -10.03
N CYS A 74 -5.96 -4.74 -8.82
CA CYS A 74 -6.83 -4.52 -7.66
C CYS A 74 -7.12 -3.04 -7.40
N ARG A 75 -8.29 -2.77 -6.80
CA ARG A 75 -8.64 -1.47 -6.22
C ARG A 75 -8.59 -1.57 -4.70
N LEU A 76 -7.69 -0.80 -4.09
CA LEU A 76 -7.47 -0.78 -2.64
C LEU A 76 -7.79 0.62 -2.13
N GLN A 77 -8.85 0.76 -1.34
CA GLN A 77 -9.39 2.07 -0.96
C GLN A 77 -9.60 2.18 0.54
N GLU A 78 -9.25 3.33 1.11
CA GLU A 78 -9.56 3.66 2.51
C GLU A 78 -8.98 2.64 3.53
N ILE A 79 -7.79 2.10 3.27
CA ILE A 79 -7.14 1.10 4.15
C ILE A 79 -6.06 1.76 5.00
N GLU A 80 -6.11 1.50 6.32
CA GLU A 80 -5.03 1.82 7.27
C GLU A 80 -4.13 0.58 7.47
N TRP A 81 -3.03 0.52 6.72
CA TRP A 81 -2.20 -0.68 6.63
C TRP A 81 -1.45 -1.01 7.92
N ALA A 82 -1.14 -0.01 8.75
CA ALA A 82 -0.48 -0.23 10.04
C ALA A 82 -1.32 -1.11 10.97
N SER A 83 -2.66 -1.05 10.87
CA SER A 83 -3.57 -1.91 11.66
C SER A 83 -3.56 -3.39 11.24
N LEU A 84 -2.99 -3.69 10.07
CA LEU A 84 -2.87 -5.05 9.52
C LEU A 84 -1.52 -5.71 9.84
N LEU A 85 -0.57 -4.94 10.41
CA LEU A 85 0.74 -5.45 10.80
C LEU A 85 0.65 -6.28 12.08
N SER A 86 1.25 -7.47 12.06
CA SER A 86 1.46 -8.25 13.28
C SER A 86 2.47 -7.55 14.20
N ASN A 87 2.26 -7.62 15.52
CA ASN A 87 3.24 -7.20 16.53
C ASN A 87 4.45 -8.19 16.54
N GLY A 88 5.34 -8.08 15.55
CA GLY A 88 6.46 -9.00 15.35
C GLY A 88 7.47 -8.46 14.34
N ALA A 89 8.75 -8.82 14.53
CA ALA A 89 9.90 -8.22 13.85
C ALA A 89 10.08 -8.73 12.40
N PHE A 90 9.23 -8.26 11.49
CA PHE A 90 9.23 -8.48 10.03
C PHE A 90 8.50 -9.75 9.59
N PRO A 91 7.32 -9.54 9.01
CA PRO A 91 7.28 -9.51 7.54
C PRO A 91 6.53 -8.30 6.96
N ASP A 92 6.88 -7.94 5.72
CA ASP A 92 6.22 -6.88 4.96
C ASP A 92 4.82 -7.37 4.53
N PRO A 93 3.73 -6.63 4.82
CA PRO A 93 2.37 -7.09 4.54
C PRO A 93 2.06 -7.16 3.06
N ILE A 94 2.74 -6.34 2.25
CA ILE A 94 2.58 -6.30 0.80
C ILE A 94 3.90 -6.75 0.19
N HIS A 95 3.85 -7.83 -0.57
CA HIS A 95 5.00 -8.34 -1.32
C HIS A 95 5.05 -7.74 -2.72
N THR A 96 3.92 -7.68 -3.44
CA THR A 96 3.86 -7.04 -4.77
C THR A 96 2.57 -6.25 -5.01
N LEU A 97 2.70 -5.19 -5.81
CA LEU A 97 1.61 -4.41 -6.39
C LEU A 97 1.83 -4.30 -7.89
N LYS A 98 0.84 -4.73 -8.69
CA LYS A 98 0.88 -4.63 -10.14
C LYS A 98 -0.48 -4.18 -10.68
N ASP A 99 -0.48 -3.15 -11.51
CA ASP A 99 -1.66 -2.59 -12.15
C ASP A 99 -2.77 -2.22 -11.13
N CYS A 100 -2.38 -1.82 -9.91
CA CYS A 100 -3.30 -1.52 -8.81
C CYS A 100 -3.64 -0.03 -8.71
N SER A 101 -4.87 0.25 -8.27
CA SER A 101 -5.31 1.59 -7.85
C SER A 101 -5.40 1.65 -6.34
N LEU A 102 -4.54 2.44 -5.70
CA LEU A 102 -4.50 2.67 -4.26
C LEU A 102 -5.01 4.09 -3.95
N LYS A 103 -6.24 4.22 -3.46
CA LYS A 103 -6.85 5.54 -3.17
C LYS A 103 -7.14 5.73 -1.70
N TYR A 104 -6.73 6.86 -1.14
CA TYR A 104 -6.99 7.21 0.27
C TYR A 104 -6.45 6.17 1.27
N ASN A 105 -5.29 5.56 0.96
CA ASN A 105 -4.64 4.61 1.85
C ASN A 105 -3.66 5.32 2.79
N THR A 106 -3.47 4.77 3.98
CA THR A 106 -2.47 5.24 4.94
C THR A 106 -1.47 4.13 5.24
N PHE A 107 -0.20 4.44 5.00
CA PHE A 107 0.95 3.60 5.31
C PHE A 107 1.77 4.30 6.39
N THR A 108 1.78 3.77 7.62
CA THR A 108 2.50 4.37 8.75
C THR A 108 3.57 3.43 9.27
N GLU A 109 4.80 3.92 9.36
CA GLU A 109 5.94 3.19 9.96
C GLU A 109 6.23 1.84 9.27
N MET A 110 5.94 1.75 7.97
CA MET A 110 6.11 0.55 7.16
C MET A 110 7.47 0.51 6.46
N ASN A 111 7.93 -0.70 6.14
CA ASN A 111 9.14 -0.94 5.37
C ASN A 111 8.80 -1.23 3.90
N PHE A 112 9.27 -0.37 3.01
CA PHE A 112 9.19 -0.46 1.57
C PHE A 112 10.58 -0.29 0.94
N ASN A 113 11.64 -0.66 1.65
CA ASN A 113 13.00 -0.63 1.11
C ASN A 113 13.08 -1.49 -0.16
N ARG A 114 13.52 -0.88 -1.27
CA ARG A 114 13.59 -1.49 -2.61
C ARG A 114 12.23 -1.93 -3.19
N PHE A 115 11.11 -1.51 -2.61
CA PHE A 115 9.80 -1.84 -3.13
C PHE A 115 9.55 -1.14 -4.46
N ASP A 116 8.84 -1.81 -5.37
CA ASP A 116 8.51 -1.29 -6.69
C ASP A 116 7.02 -0.93 -6.81
N PHE A 117 6.74 0.37 -6.74
CA PHE A 117 5.41 0.93 -6.99
C PHE A 117 5.18 1.28 -8.48
N SER A 118 6.18 1.12 -9.37
CA SER A 118 6.12 1.60 -10.75
C SER A 118 5.37 0.69 -11.74
N ASN A 119 4.94 -0.49 -11.31
CA ASN A 119 4.32 -1.50 -12.17
C ASN A 119 2.85 -1.19 -12.49
N GLY A 120 2.59 -0.08 -13.20
CA GLY A 120 1.24 0.29 -13.65
C GLY A 120 0.31 0.77 -12.53
N ASN A 121 0.85 1.02 -11.34
CA ASN A 121 0.05 1.44 -10.20
C ASN A 121 -0.32 2.93 -10.26
N GLU A 122 -1.51 3.26 -9.76
CA GLU A 122 -1.98 4.61 -9.46
C GLU A 122 -2.13 4.73 -7.94
N ILE A 123 -1.57 5.77 -7.32
CA ILE A 123 -1.67 6.01 -5.87
C ILE A 123 -2.16 7.44 -5.64
N VAL A 124 -3.42 7.61 -5.25
CA VAL A 124 -4.05 8.94 -5.19
C VAL A 124 -4.58 9.24 -3.79
N GLY A 125 -4.34 10.47 -3.33
CA GLY A 125 -4.81 10.96 -2.03
C GLY A 125 -4.36 10.09 -0.84
N SER A 126 -3.26 9.35 -1.00
CA SER A 126 -2.74 8.43 0.00
C SER A 126 -1.60 9.06 0.80
N MET A 127 -1.25 8.48 1.94
CA MET A 127 -0.20 9.00 2.81
C MET A 127 0.81 7.91 3.16
N PHE A 128 2.08 8.21 2.95
CA PHE A 128 3.22 7.48 3.50
C PHE A 128 3.80 8.31 4.65
N ALA A 129 3.65 7.84 5.88
CA ALA A 129 4.14 8.50 7.07
C ALA A 129 5.23 7.67 7.73
N LYS A 130 6.42 8.25 7.94
CA LYS A 130 7.56 7.62 8.62
C LYS A 130 7.97 6.26 8.05
N CYS A 131 7.75 6.04 6.74
CA CYS A 131 8.10 4.79 6.09
C CYS A 131 9.60 4.73 5.75
N GLU A 132 10.17 3.53 5.78
CA GLU A 132 11.48 3.24 5.21
C GLU A 132 11.33 2.90 3.73
N MET A 133 11.93 3.67 2.82
CA MET A 133 11.70 3.54 1.37
C MET A 133 13.01 3.70 0.60
N GLN A 134 14.13 3.31 1.20
CA GLN A 134 15.43 3.41 0.56
C GLN A 134 15.43 2.57 -0.71
N LEU A 135 15.87 3.15 -1.83
CA LEU A 135 15.89 2.49 -3.15
C LEU A 135 14.50 2.09 -3.69
N ALA A 136 13.39 2.57 -3.10
CA ALA A 136 12.06 2.31 -3.65
C ALA A 136 11.88 2.98 -5.03
N SER A 137 11.08 2.37 -5.91
CA SER A 137 10.77 2.90 -7.23
C SER A 137 9.32 3.38 -7.29
N PHE A 138 9.14 4.64 -7.65
CA PHE A 138 7.87 5.28 -7.98
C PHE A 138 7.85 5.74 -9.44
N LYS A 139 8.77 5.20 -10.26
CA LYS A 139 9.03 5.74 -11.59
C LYS A 139 7.76 5.70 -12.45
N GLY A 140 7.31 6.84 -12.96
CA GLY A 140 6.11 6.90 -13.80
C GLY A 140 4.79 6.63 -13.07
N THR A 141 4.80 6.49 -11.74
CA THR A 141 3.59 6.30 -10.93
C THR A 141 2.82 7.62 -10.83
N GLU A 142 1.50 7.56 -10.98
CA GLU A 142 0.62 8.69 -10.65
C GLU A 142 0.45 8.78 -9.13
N LEU A 143 0.90 9.89 -8.54
CA LEU A 143 0.93 10.14 -7.10
C LEU A 143 0.06 11.34 -6.71
N HIS A 144 -0.98 11.68 -7.50
CA HIS A 144 -1.82 12.87 -7.28
C HIS A 144 -2.33 12.97 -5.84
N GLU A 145 -2.01 14.07 -5.16
CA GLU A 145 -2.36 14.32 -3.76
C GLU A 145 -1.77 13.30 -2.77
N THR A 146 -0.75 12.54 -3.17
CA THR A 146 -0.08 11.58 -2.29
C THR A 146 1.08 12.23 -1.55
N GLU A 147 1.10 12.05 -0.23
CA GLU A 147 2.02 12.70 0.68
C GLU A 147 3.07 11.73 1.23
N PHE A 148 4.33 12.18 1.26
CA PHE A 148 5.45 11.49 1.89
C PHE A 148 5.93 12.33 3.07
N TYR A 149 5.54 11.93 4.28
CA TYR A 149 5.81 12.65 5.52
C TYR A 149 6.87 11.92 6.35
N GLN A 150 7.95 12.62 6.74
CA GLN A 150 9.03 12.07 7.57
C GLN A 150 9.60 10.71 7.09
N CYS A 151 9.64 10.48 5.78
CA CYS A 151 10.07 9.21 5.21
C CYS A 151 11.58 9.14 4.97
N ASP A 152 12.12 7.93 4.88
CA ASP A 152 13.48 7.71 4.38
C ASP A 152 13.46 7.32 2.89
N LEU A 153 13.62 8.32 2.04
CA LEU A 153 13.57 8.23 0.57
C LEU A 153 14.96 8.16 -0.06
N ARG A 154 16.01 7.83 0.71
CA ARG A 154 17.39 7.83 0.17
C ARG A 154 17.51 6.89 -1.03
N LYS A 155 17.99 7.41 -2.15
CA LYS A 155 18.12 6.71 -3.44
C LYS A 155 16.79 6.21 -4.05
N ALA A 156 15.63 6.68 -3.56
CA ALA A 156 14.36 6.39 -4.19
C ALA A 156 14.28 7.03 -5.58
N ASP A 157 13.52 6.41 -6.48
CA ASP A 157 13.37 6.85 -7.88
C ASP A 157 11.95 7.35 -8.15
N PHE A 158 11.80 8.68 -8.20
CA PHE A 158 10.56 9.39 -8.54
C PHE A 158 10.60 9.96 -9.97
N ARG A 159 11.54 9.52 -10.81
CA ARG A 159 11.59 10.02 -12.19
C ARG A 159 10.28 9.70 -12.90
N ASP A 160 9.78 10.67 -13.64
CA ASP A 160 8.58 10.55 -14.47
C ASP A 160 7.28 10.34 -13.65
N ALA A 161 7.37 10.27 -12.31
CA ALA A 161 6.22 10.28 -11.41
C ALA A 161 5.58 11.69 -11.38
N THR A 162 4.30 11.77 -11.02
CA THR A 162 3.54 13.04 -11.01
C THR A 162 2.70 13.18 -9.74
N GLY A 163 2.41 14.40 -9.31
CA GLY A 163 1.42 14.69 -8.27
C GLY A 163 1.87 14.49 -6.82
N TYR A 164 3.12 14.06 -6.60
CA TYR A 164 3.65 13.79 -5.25
C TYR A 164 3.91 15.07 -4.45
N LYS A 165 3.73 14.96 -3.13
CA LYS A 165 4.14 15.97 -2.15
C LYS A 165 5.07 15.33 -1.14
N VAL A 166 6.25 15.91 -0.95
CA VAL A 166 7.26 15.36 -0.04
C VAL A 166 7.60 16.41 1.01
N ASP A 167 7.50 16.04 2.29
CA ASP A 167 8.02 16.84 3.39
C ASP A 167 9.55 16.86 3.31
N ILE A 168 10.10 17.88 2.66
CA ILE A 168 11.53 17.99 2.40
C ILE A 168 12.35 18.33 3.66
N LEU A 169 11.71 18.78 4.74
CA LEU A 169 12.36 19.14 5.99
C LEU A 169 12.41 17.96 6.96
N GLY A 170 11.38 17.13 6.96
CA GLY A 170 11.29 15.93 7.79
C GLY A 170 11.83 14.66 7.11
N SER A 171 11.88 14.60 5.77
CA SER A 171 12.28 13.39 5.04
C SER A 171 13.77 13.37 4.67
N ARG A 172 14.35 12.17 4.60
CA ARG A 172 15.72 11.96 4.14
C ARG A 172 15.71 11.62 2.66
N MET A 173 16.27 12.47 1.81
CA MET A 173 16.19 12.31 0.35
C MET A 173 17.55 12.28 -0.35
N LYS A 174 18.64 11.99 0.39
CA LYS A 174 19.98 11.94 -0.22
C LYS A 174 19.99 10.95 -1.38
N ASP A 175 20.48 11.40 -2.54
CA ASP A 175 20.58 10.65 -3.79
C ASP A 175 19.23 10.16 -4.37
N ALA A 176 18.10 10.66 -3.84
CA ALA A 176 16.78 10.44 -4.46
C ALA A 176 16.72 11.15 -5.82
N ARG A 177 15.97 10.57 -6.77
CA ARG A 177 15.97 10.97 -8.17
C ARG A 177 14.60 11.49 -8.57
N PHE A 178 14.54 12.70 -9.13
CA PHE A 178 13.30 13.35 -9.56
C PHE A 178 13.46 13.90 -10.99
N SER A 179 12.34 14.05 -11.71
CA SER A 179 12.30 14.63 -13.06
C SER A 179 11.75 16.07 -13.02
N LEU A 180 12.29 16.98 -13.83
CA LEU A 180 11.63 18.26 -14.13
C LEU A 180 10.50 18.04 -15.16
N PRO A 181 9.43 18.85 -15.15
CA PRO A 181 9.20 19.99 -14.24
C PRO A 181 8.69 19.57 -12.85
N GLU A 182 8.30 18.32 -12.63
CA GLU A 182 7.63 17.87 -11.40
C GLU A 182 8.45 18.11 -10.12
N ALA A 183 9.78 17.99 -10.20
CA ALA A 183 10.68 18.27 -9.09
C ALA A 183 10.52 19.67 -8.48
N VAL A 184 9.88 20.62 -9.19
CA VAL A 184 9.51 21.93 -8.66
C VAL A 184 8.57 21.81 -7.44
N ASN A 185 7.73 20.78 -7.36
CA ASN A 185 6.82 20.55 -6.24
C ASN A 185 7.55 20.34 -4.90
N LEU A 186 8.83 19.93 -4.93
CA LEU A 186 9.66 19.84 -3.72
C LEU A 186 9.89 21.18 -3.04
N LEU A 187 9.73 22.29 -3.77
CA LEU A 187 9.91 23.64 -3.25
C LEU A 187 8.63 24.23 -2.66
N ALA A 188 7.48 23.55 -2.80
CA ALA A 188 6.18 24.07 -2.41
C ALA A 188 6.09 24.47 -0.93
N ASP A 189 6.72 23.69 -0.05
CA ASP A 189 6.66 23.91 1.40
C ASP A 189 7.61 25.01 1.91
N LEU A 190 8.51 25.51 1.06
CA LEU A 190 9.50 26.52 1.45
C LEU A 190 8.94 27.94 1.58
N LYS A 191 7.66 28.15 1.27
CA LYS A 191 7.00 29.49 1.26
C LYS A 191 7.78 30.52 0.43
N ILE A 192 8.39 30.07 -0.66
CA ILE A 192 9.13 30.90 -1.61
C ILE A 192 8.31 31.21 -2.86
N LYS A 193 8.73 32.20 -3.65
CA LYS A 193 8.12 32.53 -4.94
C LYS A 193 8.99 31.96 -6.06
N LEU A 194 8.35 31.23 -6.98
CA LEU A 194 8.97 30.73 -8.20
C LEU A 194 8.58 31.65 -9.36
N SER A 195 9.46 31.78 -10.36
CA SER A 195 9.31 32.67 -11.52
C SER A 195 9.64 31.95 -12.81
#